data_AF-A0A920WPT6-F1
#
_entry.id   AF-A0A920WPT6-F1
#
_cell.length_a   1.000
_cell.length_b   1.000
_cell.length_c   1.000
_cell.angle_alpha   90.00
_cell.angle_beta   90.00
_cell.angle_gamma   90.00
#
_symmetry.space_group_name_H-M   'P 1'
#
loop_
_entity.id
_entity.type
_entity.pdbx_description
1 polymer ?
#
loop_
_entity_poly.entity_id
_entity_poly.type
_entity_poly.pdbx_seq_one_letter_code
_entity_poly.pdbx_strand_id
1 'polypeptide(L)'
;MTAWLSRLPGGTSSLACGAHPPLSEEAAQALAASGHPPTAIHNNCSGKHAGFLTVVAHLGLKVDGYLDPGHPLHADHVTPAIERTCGVDLADGRPVSTAAESRCGR
;
A
#
# COMPACT_ATOMS: atom_id res chain seq x y z
N MET A 1 -5.74 -7.05 10.41
CA MET A 1 -5.54 -6.65 9.00
C MET A 1 -6.55 -7.30 8.07
N THR A 2 -6.59 -8.64 7.96
CA THR A 2 -7.52 -9.37 7.08
C THR A 2 -9.00 -9.00 7.25
N ALA A 3 -9.47 -8.91 8.50
CA ALA A 3 -10.85 -8.50 8.82
C ALA A 3 -11.20 -7.06 8.38
N TRP A 4 -10.19 -6.18 8.26
CA TRP A 4 -10.40 -4.83 7.73
C TRP A 4 -10.47 -4.87 6.20
N LEU A 5 -9.49 -5.52 5.58
CA LEU A 5 -9.42 -5.65 4.12
C LEU A 5 -10.67 -6.32 3.55
N SER A 6 -11.28 -7.29 4.23
CA SER A 6 -12.52 -7.93 3.78
C SER A 6 -13.72 -6.99 3.66
N ARG A 7 -13.64 -5.78 4.23
CA ARG A 7 -14.66 -4.73 4.12
C ARG A 7 -14.40 -3.78 2.96
N LEU A 8 -13.24 -3.86 2.32
CA LEU A 8 -12.81 -2.99 1.23
C LEU A 8 -13.02 -3.68 -0.12
N PRO A 9 -13.29 -2.91 -1.20
CA PRO A 9 -13.41 -3.48 -2.54
C PRO A 9 -12.15 -4.25 -2.95
N GLY A 10 -12.34 -5.48 -3.44
CA GLY A 10 -11.27 -6.40 -3.84
C GLY A 10 -10.49 -7.06 -2.69
N GLY A 11 -10.75 -6.70 -1.43
CA GLY A 11 -10.18 -7.40 -0.29
C GLY A 11 -8.66 -7.38 -0.24
N THR A 12 -8.06 -8.53 0.08
CA THR A 12 -6.60 -8.71 0.12
C THR A 12 -5.97 -8.67 -1.27
N SER A 13 -6.74 -8.92 -2.33
CA SER A 13 -6.24 -8.89 -3.71
C SER A 13 -5.93 -7.48 -4.23
N SER A 14 -6.47 -6.44 -3.57
CA SER A 14 -6.20 -5.03 -3.88
C SER A 14 -4.83 -4.55 -3.37
N LEU A 15 -4.12 -5.35 -2.58
CA LEU A 15 -2.77 -5.02 -2.10
C LEU A 15 -1.74 -5.17 -3.24
N ALA A 16 -1.16 -4.05 -3.67
CA ALA A 16 -0.22 -4.00 -4.79
C ALA A 16 1.27 -4.04 -4.37
N CYS A 17 1.58 -4.29 -3.08
CA CYS A 17 2.94 -4.27 -2.57
C CYS A 17 3.75 -5.56 -2.81
N GLY A 18 3.14 -6.63 -3.32
CA GLY A 18 3.79 -7.95 -3.43
C GLY A 18 4.02 -8.61 -2.07
N ALA A 19 4.62 -9.81 -2.06
CA ALA A 19 4.85 -10.62 -0.86
C ALA A 19 6.32 -10.62 -0.42
N HIS A 20 6.58 -10.43 0.87
CA HIS A 20 7.86 -10.72 1.52
C HIS A 20 7.61 -11.11 2.99
N PRO A 21 8.56 -11.81 3.64
CA PRO A 21 8.47 -12.11 5.06
C PRO A 21 8.33 -10.85 5.91
N PRO A 22 7.66 -10.93 7.09
CA PRO A 22 7.68 -9.83 8.04
C PRO A 22 9.09 -9.34 8.35
N LEU A 23 9.26 -8.03 8.54
CA LEU A 23 10.56 -7.45 8.93
C LEU A 23 10.98 -7.84 10.35
N SER A 24 10.01 -8.16 11.22
CA SER A 24 10.30 -8.69 12.54
C SER A 24 10.74 -10.15 12.43
N GLU A 25 11.90 -10.46 12.99
CA GLU A 25 12.43 -11.83 13.00
C GLU A 25 11.46 -12.80 13.69
N GLU A 26 10.91 -12.42 14.84
CA GLU A 26 9.92 -13.24 15.56
C GLU A 26 8.70 -13.54 14.68
N ALA A 27 8.16 -12.53 13.99
CA ALA A 27 7.02 -12.72 13.10
C ALA A 27 7.39 -13.55 11.85
N ALA A 28 8.60 -13.41 11.32
CA ALA A 28 9.09 -14.20 10.21
C ALA A 28 9.27 -15.68 10.59
N GLN A 29 9.83 -15.94 11.78
CA GLN A 29 9.96 -17.30 12.33
C GLN A 29 8.60 -17.93 12.61
N ALA A 30 7.66 -17.18 13.19
CA ALA A 30 6.29 -17.67 13.42
C ALA A 30 5.58 -18.01 12.10
N LEU A 31 5.75 -17.18 11.06
CA LEU A 31 5.22 -17.45 9.73
C LEU A 31 5.85 -18.71 9.12
N ALA A 32 7.16 -18.85 9.19
CA ALA A 32 7.87 -20.03 8.71
C ALA A 32 7.42 -21.30 9.44
N ALA A 33 7.30 -21.25 10.77
CA ALA A 33 6.83 -22.36 11.59
C ALA A 33 5.37 -22.75 11.29
N SER A 34 4.55 -21.81 10.83
CA SER A 34 3.17 -22.10 10.40
C SER A 34 3.08 -22.91 9.10
N GLY A 35 4.18 -23.03 8.34
CA GLY A 35 4.22 -23.71 7.04
C GLY A 35 3.59 -22.93 5.88
N HIS A 36 3.15 -21.69 6.11
CA HIS A 36 2.54 -20.85 5.08
C HIS A 36 3.59 -19.93 4.42
N PRO A 37 3.55 -19.75 3.09
CA PRO A 37 4.40 -18.78 2.42
C PRO A 37 3.97 -17.34 2.77
N PRO A 38 4.89 -16.36 2.70
CA PRO A 38 4.53 -14.96 2.78
C PRO A 38 3.53 -14.56 1.69
N THR A 39 2.70 -13.58 2.02
CA THR A 39 1.69 -12.99 1.13
C THR A 39 1.76 -11.47 1.26
N ALA A 40 1.01 -10.75 0.44
CA ALA A 40 0.98 -9.28 0.50
C ALA A 40 0.56 -8.73 1.88
N ILE A 41 -0.17 -9.49 2.70
CA ILE A 41 -0.56 -9.08 4.06
C ILE A 41 0.65 -9.00 5.01
N HIS A 42 1.69 -9.79 4.74
CA HIS A 42 2.91 -9.84 5.56
C HIS A 42 3.90 -8.72 5.20
N ASN A 43 3.69 -8.08 4.04
CA ASN A 43 4.52 -6.99 3.58
C ASN A 43 4.34 -5.75 4.47
N ASN A 44 5.43 -5.10 4.87
CA ASN A 44 5.39 -3.86 5.68
C ASN A 44 4.63 -2.71 5.01
N CYS A 45 4.59 -2.65 3.68
CA CYS A 45 3.83 -1.66 2.94
C CYS A 45 2.32 -1.91 2.99
N SER A 46 1.87 -3.13 3.30
CA SER A 46 0.44 -3.49 3.34
C SER A 46 -0.41 -2.55 4.19
N GLY A 47 0.16 -1.99 5.27
CA GLY A 47 -0.50 -0.98 6.11
C GLY A 47 -0.82 0.31 5.35
N LYS A 48 0.12 0.83 4.56
CA LYS A 48 -0.08 2.05 3.77
C LYS A 48 -1.13 1.82 2.68
N HIS A 49 -1.05 0.67 2.01
CA HIS A 49 -2.01 0.27 0.99
C HIS A 49 -3.41 0.10 1.58
N ALA A 50 -3.54 -0.52 2.76
CA ALA A 50 -4.83 -0.61 3.46
C ALA A 50 -5.41 0.78 3.77
N GLY A 51 -4.55 1.74 4.16
CA GLY A 51 -4.96 3.14 4.36
C GLY A 51 -5.47 3.79 3.06
N PHE A 52 -4.71 3.67 1.98
CA PHE A 52 -5.10 4.17 0.65
C PHE A 52 -6.43 3.57 0.17
N LEU A 53 -6.56 2.24 0.24
CA LEU A 53 -7.79 1.53 -0.15
C LEU A 53 -8.99 1.92 0.72
N THR A 54 -8.76 2.25 2.00
CA THR A 54 -9.81 2.76 2.89
C THR A 54 -10.31 4.12 2.42
N VAL A 55 -9.42 5.04 2.07
CA VAL A 55 -9.79 6.36 1.54
C VAL A 55 -10.49 6.24 0.20
N VAL A 56 -9.97 5.39 -0.70
CA VAL A 56 -10.60 5.08 -1.99
C VAL A 56 -12.02 4.58 -1.78
N ALA A 57 -12.24 3.61 -0.89
CA ALA A 57 -13.56 3.08 -0.60
C ALA A 57 -14.50 4.12 0.03
N HIS A 58 -13.99 4.92 0.96
CA HIS A 58 -14.76 5.95 1.66
C HIS A 58 -15.26 7.05 0.71
N LEU A 59 -14.42 7.45 -0.25
CA LEU A 59 -14.71 8.52 -1.21
C LEU A 59 -15.34 8.00 -2.51
N GLY A 60 -15.53 6.70 -2.66
CA GLY A 60 -16.08 6.09 -3.88
C GLY A 60 -15.16 6.23 -5.10
N LEU A 61 -13.85 6.30 -4.89
CA LEU A 61 -12.87 6.39 -5.97
C LEU A 61 -12.61 5.01 -6.59
N LYS A 62 -11.97 4.99 -7.77
CA LYS A 62 -11.57 3.73 -8.42
C LYS A 62 -10.46 3.06 -7.61
N VAL A 63 -10.52 1.73 -7.48
CA VAL A 63 -9.41 0.96 -6.90
C VAL A 63 -8.29 0.79 -7.92
N ASP A 64 -8.60 0.47 -9.17
CA ASP A 64 -7.56 0.25 -10.17
C ASP A 64 -6.67 1.48 -10.35
N GLY A 65 -5.35 1.26 -10.26
CA GLY A 65 -4.38 2.33 -10.41
C GLY A 65 -4.30 3.27 -9.22
N TYR A 66 -4.80 2.91 -8.02
CA TYR A 66 -4.72 3.79 -6.85
C TYR A 66 -3.30 4.21 -6.44
N LEU A 67 -2.25 3.53 -6.93
CA LEU A 67 -0.86 3.91 -6.72
C LEU A 67 -0.32 4.90 -7.75
N ASP A 68 -1.06 5.15 -8.83
CA ASP A 68 -0.68 6.13 -9.84
C ASP A 68 -0.70 7.53 -9.19
N PRO A 69 0.40 8.31 -9.29
CA PRO A 69 0.41 9.69 -8.82
C PRO A 69 -0.71 10.57 -9.34
N GLY A 70 -1.18 10.31 -10.57
CA GLY A 70 -2.30 11.01 -11.20
C GLY A 70 -3.68 10.52 -10.75
N HIS A 71 -3.74 9.44 -9.95
CA HIS A 71 -5.01 8.98 -9.39
C HIS A 71 -5.58 10.05 -8.45
N PRO A 72 -6.91 10.31 -8.43
CA PRO A 72 -7.53 11.31 -7.54
C PRO A 72 -7.18 11.13 -6.06
N LEU A 73 -6.93 9.88 -5.63
CA LEU A 73 -6.40 9.58 -4.30
C LEU A 73 -5.13 10.41 -4.00
N HIS A 74 -4.17 10.42 -4.92
CA HIS A 74 -2.89 11.07 -4.73
C HIS A 74 -2.98 12.57 -4.99
N ALA A 75 -3.52 12.96 -6.15
CA ALA A 75 -3.63 14.36 -6.57
C ALA A 75 -4.43 15.20 -5.56
N ASP A 76 -5.57 14.71 -5.09
CA ASP A 76 -6.53 15.52 -4.33
C ASP A 76 -6.46 15.29 -2.81
N HIS A 77 -5.85 14.20 -2.35
CA HIS A 77 -5.91 13.80 -0.94
C HIS A 77 -4.55 13.51 -0.31
N VAL A 78 -3.78 12.56 -0.84
CA VAL A 78 -2.52 12.13 -0.19
C VAL A 78 -1.44 13.20 -0.32
N THR A 79 -1.19 13.74 -1.53
CA THR A 79 -0.17 14.76 -1.74
C THR A 79 -0.50 16.04 -0.95
N PRO A 80 -1.72 16.61 -1.01
CA PRO A 80 -2.07 17.77 -0.19
C PRO A 80 -2.02 17.50 1.32
N ALA A 81 -2.25 16.26 1.77
CA ALA A 81 -2.07 15.92 3.18
C ALA A 81 -0.59 15.91 3.59
N ILE A 82 0.30 15.40 2.73
CA ILE A 82 1.75 15.41 2.97
C ILE A 82 2.28 16.85 2.98
N GLU A 83 1.93 17.67 1.98
CA GLU A 83 2.33 19.09 1.91
C GLU A 83 1.96 19.86 3.17
N ARG A 84 0.70 19.74 3.61
CA ARG A 84 0.22 20.40 4.84
C ARG A 84 0.92 19.90 6.10
N THR A 85 1.19 18.60 6.18
CA THR A 85 1.81 18.00 7.37
C THR A 85 3.29 18.32 7.46
N CYS A 86 3.99 18.35 6.33
CA CYS A 86 5.43 18.56 6.26
C CYS A 86 5.83 20.02 6.00
N GLY A 87 4.90 20.90 5.63
CA GLY A 87 5.19 22.30 5.31
C GLY A 87 6.01 22.47 4.04
N VAL A 88 5.77 21.62 3.03
CA VAL A 88 6.50 21.62 1.75
C VAL A 88 5.55 21.82 0.59
N ASP A 89 6.08 22.33 -0.52
CA ASP A 89 5.39 22.41 -1.82
C ASP A 89 5.91 21.27 -2.71
N LEU A 90 4.99 20.41 -3.17
CA LEU A 90 5.30 19.29 -4.05
C LEU A 90 4.79 19.52 -5.49
N ALA A 91 4.45 20.74 -5.87
CA ALA A 91 4.01 21.07 -7.24
C ALA A 91 5.00 20.60 -8.32
N ASP A 92 6.30 20.77 -8.06
CA ASP A 92 7.38 20.29 -8.94
C ASP A 92 7.93 18.90 -8.52
N GLY A 93 7.38 18.34 -7.44
CA GLY A 93 7.77 17.07 -6.87
C GLY A 93 7.33 15.91 -7.76
N ARG A 94 8.30 15.12 -8.24
CA ARG A 94 8.01 13.89 -9.01
C ARG A 94 8.17 12.66 -8.13
N PRO A 95 7.13 11.81 -8.02
CA PRO A 95 7.27 10.51 -7.36
C PRO A 95 8.35 9.69 -8.06
N VAL A 96 9.28 9.16 -7.27
CA VAL A 96 10.46 8.46 -7.79
C VAL A 96 10.12 7.03 -8.27
N SER A 97 8.90 6.54 -8.04
CA SER A 97 8.49 5.18 -8.39
C SER A 97 7.39 5.18 -9.46
N THR A 98 7.73 4.70 -10.66
CA THR A 98 6.76 4.16 -11.63
C THR A 98 6.63 2.66 -11.38
N ALA A 99 5.53 2.04 -11.81
CA ALA A 99 5.12 0.65 -11.58
C ALA A 99 6.12 -0.47 -12.01
N ALA A 100 7.40 -0.18 -12.24
CA ALA A 100 8.43 -1.09 -12.78
C ALA A 100 9.46 -1.61 -11.76
N GLU A 101 9.41 -1.23 -10.47
CA GLU A 101 10.29 -1.82 -9.45
C GLU A 101 9.70 -3.10 -8.84
N SER A 102 9.26 -4.01 -9.72
CA SER A 102 9.04 -5.42 -9.41
C SER A 102 10.36 -6.21 -9.39
N ARG A 103 11.42 -5.64 -8.82
CA ARG A 103 12.69 -6.35 -8.57
C ARG A 103 13.00 -6.39 -7.08
N CYS A 104 12.04 -6.81 -6.28
CA CYS A 104 12.36 -7.50 -5.04
C CYS A 104 12.70 -8.96 -5.42
N GLY A 105 13.99 -9.24 -5.58
CA GLY A 105 14.48 -10.55 -6.00
C GLY A 105 15.80 -10.50 -6.77
N ARG A 106 16.89 -10.20 -6.08
CA ARG A 106 18.21 -10.82 -6.26
C ARG A 106 18.91 -10.86 -4.92
#